data_AF-A0A7X7SAT6-F1
#
_entry.id   AF-A0A7X7SAT6-F1
#
_cell.length_a   1.000
_cell.length_b   1.000
_cell.length_c   1.000
_cell.angle_alpha   90.00
_cell.angle_beta   90.00
_cell.angle_gamma   90.00
#
_symmetry.space_group_name_H-M   'P 1'
#
loop_
_entity.id
_entity.type
_entity.pdbx_description
1 polymer ?
#
loop_
_entity_poly.entity_id
_entity_poly.type
_entity_poly.pdbx_seq_one_letter_code
_entity_poly.pdbx_strand_id
1 'polypeptide(L)'
;PPPQTLSRPFWPRQLAVFLSRTLRARLSNRAFRWVNLLEPPLLAVLTAGLCRGGASAYVFGDNPYLHVYFFMAVIVAIFLGLSISAEEIVRDRRILRRERFLHLSWSAYSGAKLLHITLLSLGQSAVFAGIGVGLLHIPGFFFRLWLVLFSSAVFGGFLGLNVSARFKSAVTVYILLPLLLLPQMLLGGLIIAFDDLHPRPPPHAHPPWIGELTASRWAFEALAVEQFQSNALQRHFLESDATLSRLDFAVTDWIPALIGRLDALYLDTASPEQRQAIRNLLIRELNALERKTGRPSGASAAASRLRPPDRSGVDDLKSALRVLARDLQAERRNVQRQRNAIHDAMLAMQGEDGMTRLVKTHANRALIDLVRNRRQLAPLREQAGRLIRLSDPVFQDPDSPWGRAPFMAGAKRIGPFRLRTFTFNVGVLWLMNAALAACLAFLPPHPRRTADI
;
A
#
# COMPACT_ATOMS: atom_id res chain seq x y z
N PRO A 1 48.32 35.34 3.34
CA PRO A 1 46.94 34.90 3.70
C PRO A 1 46.34 35.81 4.77
N PRO A 2 45.10 36.33 4.61
CA PRO A 2 44.46 37.05 5.70
C PRO A 2 44.23 36.11 6.89
N PRO A 3 44.29 36.61 8.14
CA PRO A 3 44.15 35.78 9.33
C PRO A 3 42.77 35.11 9.37
N GLN A 4 42.74 33.80 9.66
CA GLN A 4 41.49 33.06 9.92
C GLN A 4 40.92 33.51 11.27
N THR A 5 40.18 34.62 11.29
CA THR A 5 39.59 35.18 12.51
C THR A 5 38.27 34.54 12.93
N LEU A 6 37.74 33.59 12.14
CA LEU A 6 36.45 32.95 12.40
C LEU A 6 36.58 31.42 12.47
N SER A 7 36.48 30.87 13.69
CA SER A 7 36.40 29.42 13.91
C SER A 7 35.06 28.89 13.40
N ARG A 8 35.08 27.91 12.50
CA ARG A 8 33.87 27.27 12.00
C ARG A 8 33.18 26.49 13.12
N PRO A 9 31.91 26.75 13.45
CA PRO A 9 31.20 26.01 14.48
C PRO A 9 30.99 24.54 14.08
N PHE A 10 30.95 23.63 15.04
CA PHE A 10 30.67 22.21 14.80
C PHE A 10 29.29 21.97 14.15
N TRP A 11 29.13 20.82 13.50
CA TRP A 11 27.95 20.48 12.69
C TRP A 11 26.59 20.68 13.40
N PRO A 12 26.38 20.25 14.68
CA PRO A 12 25.09 20.42 15.35
C PRO A 12 24.74 21.89 15.61
N ARG A 13 25.76 22.73 15.90
CA ARG A 13 25.56 24.17 16.09
C ARG A 13 25.17 24.84 14.77
N GLN A 14 25.78 24.44 13.64
CA GLN A 14 25.38 24.93 12.32
C GLN A 14 23.92 24.55 12.00
N LEU A 15 23.52 23.30 12.26
CA LEU A 15 22.15 22.84 12.06
C LEU A 15 21.16 23.67 12.88
N ALA A 16 21.44 23.88 14.18
CA ALA A 16 20.58 24.67 15.06
C ALA A 16 20.45 26.13 14.58
N VAL A 17 21.53 26.74 14.12
CA VAL A 17 21.51 28.11 13.56
C VAL A 17 20.66 28.16 12.28
N PHE A 18 20.87 27.23 11.35
CA PHE A 18 20.08 27.18 10.11
C PHE A 18 18.60 26.90 10.36
N LEU A 19 18.28 26.01 11.31
CA LEU A 19 16.91 25.70 11.70
C LEU A 19 16.26 26.94 12.34
N SER A 20 16.93 27.56 13.32
CA SER A 20 16.43 28.76 13.99
C SER A 20 16.20 29.91 13.02
N ARG A 21 17.11 30.11 12.05
CA ARG A 21 16.93 31.09 10.97
C ARG A 21 15.70 30.78 10.13
N THR A 22 15.55 29.52 9.70
CA THR A 22 14.43 29.09 8.86
C THR A 22 13.11 29.29 9.60
N LEU A 23 13.00 28.82 10.84
CA LEU A 23 11.80 28.96 11.65
C LEU A 23 11.44 30.44 11.88
N ARG A 24 12.40 31.29 12.26
CA ARG A 24 12.15 32.73 12.46
C ARG A 24 11.69 33.44 11.18
N ALA A 25 12.31 33.13 10.04
CA ALA A 25 11.92 33.69 8.76
C ALA A 25 10.50 33.26 8.33
N ARG A 26 10.11 32.01 8.63
CA ARG A 26 8.76 31.51 8.33
C ARG A 26 7.71 32.05 9.27
N LEU A 27 8.01 32.13 10.56
CA LEU A 27 7.08 32.65 11.57
C LEU A 27 6.87 34.17 11.47
N SER A 28 7.82 34.91 10.92
CA SER A 28 7.65 36.35 10.66
C SER A 28 6.83 36.63 9.39
N ASN A 29 6.82 35.72 8.42
CA ASN A 29 6.05 35.87 7.19
C ASN A 29 4.57 35.57 7.42
N ARG A 30 3.74 36.63 7.50
CA ARG A 30 2.29 36.52 7.70
C ARG A 30 1.59 35.68 6.63
N ALA A 31 1.91 35.90 5.35
CA ALA A 31 1.29 35.17 4.24
C ALA A 31 1.61 33.67 4.32
N PHE A 32 2.89 33.33 4.54
CA PHE A 32 3.30 31.94 4.70
C PHE A 32 2.59 31.24 5.86
N ARG A 33 2.48 31.90 7.03
CA ARG A 33 1.78 31.34 8.18
C ARG A 33 0.30 31.08 7.91
N TRP A 34 -0.41 32.05 7.34
CA TRP A 34 -1.84 31.92 7.09
C TRP A 34 -2.16 30.85 6.06
N VAL A 35 -1.41 30.81 4.96
CA VAL A 35 -1.58 29.78 3.93
C VAL A 35 -1.35 28.38 4.52
N ASN A 36 -0.23 28.16 5.22
CA ASN A 36 0.07 26.85 5.80
C ASN A 36 -0.86 26.42 6.94
N LEU A 37 -1.51 27.38 7.61
CA LEU A 37 -2.47 27.09 8.67
C LEU A 37 -3.85 26.74 8.11
N LEU A 38 -4.28 27.43 7.04
CA LEU A 38 -5.63 27.30 6.47
C LEU A 38 -5.72 26.23 5.38
N GLU A 39 -4.64 25.95 4.67
CA GLU A 39 -4.64 25.00 3.56
C GLU A 39 -4.97 23.56 4.00
N PRO A 40 -4.34 22.96 5.03
CA PRO A 40 -4.70 21.63 5.50
C PRO A 40 -6.16 21.48 5.95
N PRO A 41 -6.73 22.36 6.81
CA PRO A 41 -8.13 22.22 7.22
C PRO A 41 -9.10 22.43 6.06
N LEU A 42 -8.83 23.37 5.15
CA LEU A 42 -9.65 23.57 3.96
C LEU A 42 -9.68 22.32 3.09
N LEU A 43 -8.51 21.76 2.76
CA LEU A 43 -8.42 20.55 1.95
C LEU A 43 -9.02 19.33 2.66
N ALA A 44 -8.91 19.26 3.99
CA ALA A 44 -9.54 18.19 4.77
C ALA A 44 -11.08 18.26 4.71
N VAL A 45 -11.65 19.45 4.89
CA VAL A 45 -13.10 19.66 4.77
C VAL A 45 -13.58 19.35 3.36
N LEU A 46 -12.85 19.82 2.33
CA LEU A 46 -13.20 19.54 0.93
C LEU A 46 -13.13 18.04 0.63
N THR A 47 -12.02 17.38 0.95
CA THR A 47 -11.85 15.94 0.64
C THR A 47 -12.82 15.05 1.42
N ALA A 48 -12.94 15.26 2.73
CA ALA A 48 -13.85 14.48 3.55
C ALA A 48 -15.33 14.81 3.25
N GLY A 49 -15.64 16.08 2.95
CA GLY A 49 -16.99 16.52 2.59
C GLY A 49 -17.46 15.93 1.28
N LEU A 50 -16.62 15.95 0.24
CA LEU A 50 -16.92 15.31 -1.05
C LEU A 50 -17.07 13.79 -0.94
N CYS A 51 -16.33 13.15 -0.02
CA CYS A 51 -16.41 11.71 0.20
C CYS A 51 -17.43 11.30 1.27
N ARG A 52 -18.23 12.24 1.79
CA ARG A 52 -19.31 11.96 2.72
C ARG A 52 -20.58 11.63 1.93
N GLY A 53 -20.65 10.41 1.40
CA GLY A 53 -21.81 9.90 0.66
C GLY A 53 -22.72 9.01 1.51
N GLY A 54 -23.98 8.88 1.10
CA GLY A 54 -24.99 8.02 1.74
C GLY A 54 -26.42 8.52 1.50
N ALA A 55 -27.42 7.79 1.99
CA ALA A 55 -28.81 8.24 2.02
C ALA A 55 -29.03 9.39 3.03
N SER A 56 -30.28 9.78 3.30
CA SER A 56 -30.69 10.96 4.10
C SER A 56 -29.94 11.14 5.42
N ALA A 57 -29.60 10.06 6.13
CA ALA A 57 -28.73 10.08 7.30
C ALA A 57 -27.39 9.39 7.01
N TYR A 58 -26.28 10.06 7.31
CA TYR A 58 -24.95 9.49 7.10
C TYR A 58 -24.68 8.31 8.02
N VAL A 59 -24.27 7.19 7.42
CA VAL A 59 -23.81 6.00 8.13
C VAL A 59 -22.44 5.61 7.57
N PHE A 60 -21.45 5.48 8.45
CA PHE A 60 -20.08 5.13 8.07
C PHE A 60 -20.03 3.83 7.24
N GLY A 61 -20.75 2.80 7.65
CA GLY A 61 -20.74 1.50 7.01
C GLY A 61 -21.27 1.49 5.58
N ASP A 62 -22.19 2.41 5.28
CA ASP A 62 -22.85 2.53 3.98
C ASP A 62 -22.17 3.56 3.06
N ASN A 63 -21.16 4.28 3.55
CA ASN A 63 -20.46 5.29 2.75
C ASN A 63 -19.73 4.63 1.55
N PRO A 64 -20.12 4.90 0.30
CA PRO A 64 -19.51 4.26 -0.86
C PRO A 64 -18.11 4.81 -1.17
N TYR A 65 -17.73 5.95 -0.60
CA TYR A 65 -16.52 6.69 -1.00
C TYR A 65 -15.38 6.63 0.02
N LEU A 66 -15.44 5.75 1.04
CA LEU A 66 -14.38 5.68 2.05
C LEU A 66 -12.99 5.33 1.45
N HIS A 67 -12.95 4.39 0.52
CA HIS A 67 -11.71 4.02 -0.14
C HIS A 67 -11.17 5.16 -1.03
N VAL A 68 -12.06 5.92 -1.67
CA VAL A 68 -11.70 7.13 -2.43
C VAL A 68 -11.12 8.19 -1.50
N TYR A 69 -11.73 8.39 -0.33
CA TYR A 69 -11.22 9.31 0.69
C TYR A 69 -9.79 8.96 1.11
N PHE A 70 -9.51 7.69 1.47
CA PHE A 70 -8.14 7.29 1.84
C PHE A 70 -7.13 7.56 0.74
N PHE A 71 -7.50 7.29 -0.51
CA PHE A 71 -6.62 7.56 -1.64
C PHE A 71 -6.38 9.06 -1.82
N MET A 72 -7.45 9.87 -1.87
CA MET A 72 -7.34 11.32 -2.04
C MET A 72 -6.61 12.00 -0.87
N ALA A 73 -6.83 11.54 0.36
CA ALA A 73 -6.13 12.03 1.54
C ALA A 73 -4.62 11.83 1.42
N VAL A 74 -4.17 10.67 0.92
CA VAL A 74 -2.76 10.39 0.66
C VAL A 74 -2.19 11.33 -0.41
N ILE A 75 -2.90 11.51 -1.53
CA ILE A 75 -2.46 12.42 -2.60
C ILE A 75 -2.35 13.86 -2.09
N VAL A 76 -3.35 14.33 -1.32
CA VAL A 76 -3.33 15.66 -0.72
C VAL A 76 -2.19 15.80 0.29
N ALA A 77 -1.91 14.79 1.11
CA ALA A 77 -0.77 14.84 2.03
C ALA A 77 0.57 14.99 1.28
N ILE A 78 0.77 14.22 0.19
CA ILE A 78 1.97 14.37 -0.67
C ILE A 78 2.03 15.77 -1.28
N PHE A 79 0.90 16.30 -1.77
CA PHE A 79 0.79 17.65 -2.33
C PHE A 79 1.14 18.73 -1.30
N LEU A 80 0.60 18.66 -0.08
CA LEU A 80 0.92 19.58 1.01
C LEU A 80 2.43 19.63 1.26
N GLY A 81 3.07 18.46 1.38
CA GLY A 81 4.53 18.38 1.52
C GLY A 81 5.29 19.02 0.35
N LEU A 82 4.90 18.69 -0.89
CA LEU A 82 5.52 19.26 -2.10
C LEU A 82 5.37 20.78 -2.16
N SER A 83 4.17 21.31 -1.89
CA SER A 83 3.86 22.74 -2.01
C SER A 83 4.76 23.61 -1.11
N ILE A 84 5.09 23.11 0.08
CA ILE A 84 5.90 23.80 1.08
C ILE A 84 7.37 23.83 0.68
N SER A 85 7.85 22.71 0.13
CA SER A 85 9.28 22.45 0.02
C SER A 85 9.87 22.74 -1.35
N ALA A 86 9.04 22.68 -2.40
CA ALA A 86 9.51 22.66 -3.78
C ALA A 86 10.29 23.92 -4.18
N GLU A 87 10.04 25.06 -3.52
CA GLU A 87 10.74 26.31 -3.79
C GLU A 87 11.82 26.71 -2.77
N GLU A 88 11.96 25.98 -1.66
CA GLU A 88 12.80 26.45 -0.55
C GLU A 88 14.26 26.65 -0.95
N ILE A 89 14.87 25.66 -1.59
CA ILE A 89 16.30 25.72 -1.92
C ILE A 89 16.53 26.65 -3.10
N VAL A 90 15.61 26.70 -4.09
CA VAL A 90 15.70 27.63 -5.22
C VAL A 90 15.75 29.09 -4.74
N ARG A 91 14.87 29.46 -3.80
CA ARG A 91 14.81 30.82 -3.24
C ARG A 91 16.08 31.17 -2.44
N ASP A 92 16.65 30.21 -1.72
CA ASP A 92 17.84 30.41 -0.88
C ASP A 92 19.16 30.50 -1.69
N ARG A 93 19.14 30.24 -3.01
CA ARG A 93 20.36 30.20 -3.85
C ARG A 93 21.22 31.46 -3.83
N ARG A 94 20.61 32.65 -3.70
CA ARG A 94 21.37 33.91 -3.62
C ARG A 94 22.14 33.98 -2.29
N ILE A 95 21.52 33.52 -1.19
CA ILE A 95 22.12 33.47 0.13
C ILE A 95 23.23 32.41 0.17
N LEU A 96 22.93 31.19 -0.31
CA LEU A 96 23.90 30.09 -0.35
C LEU A 96 25.16 30.43 -1.17
N ARG A 97 25.02 31.23 -2.25
CA ARG A 97 26.18 31.70 -3.02
C ARG A 97 27.07 32.67 -2.23
N ARG A 98 26.48 33.54 -1.41
CA ARG A 98 27.22 34.47 -0.54
C ARG A 98 27.87 33.75 0.63
N GLU A 99 27.19 32.75 1.20
CA GLU A 99 27.68 31.97 2.34
C GLU A 99 28.76 30.94 1.96
N ARG A 100 29.01 30.73 0.66
CA ARG A 100 30.01 29.78 0.17
C ARG A 100 31.43 30.08 0.68
N PHE A 101 31.77 31.37 0.84
CA PHE A 101 33.07 31.81 1.37
C PHE A 101 33.30 31.41 2.84
N LEU A 102 32.22 31.13 3.58
CA LEU A 102 32.29 30.72 4.99
C LEU A 102 32.46 29.19 5.15
N HIS A 103 32.54 28.44 4.05
CA HIS A 103 32.69 26.98 4.03
C HIS A 103 31.69 26.23 4.94
N LEU A 104 30.45 26.70 5.07
CA LEU A 104 29.41 26.06 5.89
C LEU A 104 29.02 24.67 5.35
N SER A 105 28.58 23.76 6.23
CA SER A 105 28.25 22.39 5.81
C SER A 105 26.90 22.32 5.10
N TRP A 106 26.91 21.79 3.87
CA TRP A 106 25.70 21.51 3.11
C TRP A 106 24.74 20.57 3.85
N SER A 107 25.28 19.51 4.47
CA SER A 107 24.48 18.54 5.21
C SER A 107 23.79 19.13 6.45
N ALA A 108 24.37 20.13 7.11
CA ALA A 108 23.69 20.81 8.22
C ALA A 108 22.58 21.73 7.72
N TYR A 109 22.80 22.42 6.58
CA TYR A 109 21.77 23.22 5.93
C TYR A 109 20.60 22.35 5.45
N SER A 110 20.87 21.28 4.72
CA SER A 110 19.82 20.38 4.22
C SER A 110 19.12 19.64 5.35
N GLY A 111 19.86 19.20 6.38
CA GLY A 111 19.29 18.63 7.61
C GLY A 111 18.32 19.59 8.32
N ALA A 112 18.67 20.88 8.42
CA ALA A 112 17.78 21.89 8.99
C ALA A 112 16.48 22.06 8.17
N LYS A 113 16.57 22.01 6.83
CA LYS A 113 15.39 22.07 5.94
C LYS A 113 14.51 20.83 6.06
N LEU A 114 15.11 19.65 6.05
CA LEU A 114 14.41 18.36 6.23
C LEU A 114 13.67 18.35 7.57
N LEU A 115 14.32 18.81 8.65
CA LEU A 115 13.71 18.88 9.98
C LEU A 115 12.56 19.90 10.03
N HIS A 116 12.73 21.07 9.42
CA HIS A 116 11.67 22.07 9.32
C HIS A 116 10.40 21.52 8.65
N ILE A 117 10.55 20.88 7.50
CA ILE A 117 9.43 20.28 6.75
C ILE A 117 8.78 19.15 7.54
N THR A 118 9.59 18.31 8.20
CA THR A 118 9.07 17.23 9.05
C THR A 118 8.20 17.79 10.18
N LEU A 119 8.68 18.82 10.89
CA LEU A 119 7.93 19.45 11.98
C LEU A 119 6.63 20.11 11.50
N LEU A 120 6.66 20.78 10.34
CA LEU A 120 5.45 21.40 9.79
C LEU A 120 4.44 20.34 9.33
N SER A 121 4.92 19.29 8.64
CA SER A 121 4.09 18.16 8.18
C SER A 121 3.44 17.43 9.34
N LEU A 122 4.11 17.32 10.50
CA LEU A 122 3.60 16.68 11.71
C LEU A 122 2.27 17.33 12.16
N GLY A 123 2.25 18.66 12.26
CA GLY A 123 1.07 19.41 12.68
C GLY A 123 -0.02 19.48 11.61
N GLN A 124 0.35 19.77 10.36
CA GLN A 124 -0.62 19.89 9.27
C GLN A 124 -1.36 18.58 8.98
N SER A 125 -0.65 17.46 8.95
CA SER A 125 -1.27 16.15 8.77
C SER A 125 -2.16 15.75 9.94
N ALA A 126 -1.85 16.18 11.18
CA ALA A 126 -2.69 15.93 12.35
C ALA A 126 -4.04 16.67 12.24
N VAL A 127 -4.01 17.95 11.87
CA VAL A 127 -5.21 18.75 11.62
C VAL A 127 -6.04 18.12 10.51
N PHE A 128 -5.39 17.76 9.39
CA PHE A 128 -6.07 17.13 8.27
C PHE A 128 -6.73 15.80 8.67
N ALA A 129 -5.99 14.92 9.35
CA ALA A 129 -6.51 13.62 9.79
C ALA A 129 -7.64 13.77 10.82
N GLY A 130 -7.55 14.74 11.72
CA GLY A 130 -8.57 15.00 12.74
C GLY A 130 -9.90 15.42 12.13
N ILE A 131 -9.87 16.38 11.21
CA ILE A 131 -11.07 16.83 10.48
C ILE A 131 -11.66 15.69 9.66
N GLY A 132 -10.82 14.94 8.95
CA GLY A 132 -11.29 13.81 8.14
C GLY A 132 -11.95 12.70 8.94
N VAL A 133 -11.35 12.29 10.06
CA VAL A 133 -11.92 11.29 10.97
C VAL A 133 -13.21 11.79 11.62
N GLY A 134 -13.26 13.06 12.03
CA GLY A 134 -14.46 13.66 12.60
C GLY A 134 -15.61 13.70 11.60
N LEU A 135 -15.37 14.19 10.38
CA LEU A 135 -16.41 14.36 9.38
C LEU A 135 -16.92 13.02 8.82
N LEU A 136 -16.06 12.02 8.70
CA LEU A 136 -16.42 10.67 8.22
C LEU A 136 -16.72 9.68 9.35
N HIS A 137 -16.67 10.09 10.62
CA HIS A 137 -16.94 9.25 11.79
C HIS A 137 -16.17 7.92 11.79
N ILE A 138 -14.87 7.95 11.44
CA ILE A 138 -14.05 6.72 11.34
C ILE A 138 -13.56 6.30 12.75
N PRO A 139 -14.13 5.25 13.36
CA PRO A 139 -13.94 5.01 14.79
C PRO A 139 -12.51 4.57 15.12
N GLY A 140 -11.85 5.28 16.04
CA GLY A 140 -10.54 4.92 16.58
C GLY A 140 -9.41 4.88 15.54
N PHE A 141 -9.58 5.53 14.38
CA PHE A 141 -8.65 5.42 13.26
C PHE A 141 -7.71 6.62 13.09
N PHE A 142 -7.81 7.63 13.96
CA PHE A 142 -7.02 8.87 13.90
C PHE A 142 -5.51 8.62 13.80
N PHE A 143 -4.91 7.91 14.75
CA PHE A 143 -3.46 7.72 14.78
C PHE A 143 -2.93 6.96 13.56
N ARG A 144 -3.70 5.99 13.06
CA ARG A 144 -3.34 5.18 11.89
C ARG A 144 -3.39 6.02 10.62
N LEU A 145 -4.46 6.81 10.47
CA LEU A 145 -4.59 7.76 9.37
C LEU A 145 -3.48 8.81 9.43
N TRP A 146 -3.34 9.49 10.56
CA TRP A 146 -2.35 10.53 10.79
C TRP A 146 -0.93 10.06 10.49
N LEU A 147 -0.52 8.89 11.00
CA LEU A 147 0.85 8.40 10.78
C LEU A 147 1.17 8.18 9.30
N VAL A 148 0.22 7.64 8.53
CA VAL A 148 0.40 7.43 7.09
C VAL A 148 0.42 8.77 6.36
N LEU A 149 -0.54 9.67 6.63
CA LEU A 149 -0.58 10.99 6.01
C LEU A 149 0.66 11.82 6.35
N PHE A 150 1.14 11.77 7.59
CA PHE A 150 2.39 12.37 8.02
C PHE A 150 3.57 11.82 7.22
N SER A 151 3.69 10.49 7.11
CA SER A 151 4.77 9.84 6.37
C SER A 151 4.75 10.22 4.88
N SER A 152 3.55 10.31 4.29
CA SER A 152 3.33 10.76 2.91
C SER A 152 3.63 12.25 2.69
N ALA A 153 3.29 13.11 3.66
CA ALA A 153 3.63 14.53 3.60
C ALA A 153 5.14 14.76 3.72
N VAL A 154 5.83 14.03 4.59
CA VAL A 154 7.31 14.03 4.67
C VAL A 154 7.91 13.58 3.33
N PHE A 155 7.38 12.53 2.71
CA PHE A 155 7.79 12.09 1.38
C PHE A 155 7.68 13.19 0.33
N GLY A 156 6.49 13.81 0.22
CA GLY A 156 6.27 14.93 -0.69
C GLY A 156 7.21 16.10 -0.42
N GLY A 157 7.42 16.41 0.86
CA GLY A 157 8.34 17.43 1.32
C GLY A 157 9.79 17.17 0.90
N PHE A 158 10.29 15.95 1.11
CA PHE A 158 11.67 15.60 0.77
C PHE A 158 11.88 15.50 -0.75
N LEU A 159 10.86 15.03 -1.48
CA LEU A 159 10.86 15.02 -2.94
C LEU A 159 10.93 16.45 -3.48
N GLY A 160 10.11 17.36 -2.93
CA GLY A 160 10.11 18.77 -3.31
C GLY A 160 11.44 19.46 -3.02
N LEU A 161 12.10 19.19 -1.88
CA LEU A 161 13.47 19.69 -1.63
C LEU A 161 14.47 19.18 -2.68
N ASN A 162 14.40 17.90 -3.04
CA ASN A 162 15.27 17.32 -4.05
C ASN A 162 15.08 17.97 -5.43
N VAL A 163 13.86 18.30 -5.79
CA VAL A 163 13.52 19.07 -7.00
C VAL A 163 14.06 20.49 -6.87
N SER A 164 13.78 21.16 -5.75
CA SER A 164 14.25 22.52 -5.45
C SER A 164 15.77 22.69 -5.54
N ALA A 165 16.52 21.68 -5.09
CA ALA A 165 17.97 21.68 -5.17
C ALA A 165 18.48 21.65 -6.63
N ARG A 166 17.77 20.95 -7.53
CA ARG A 166 18.23 20.66 -8.89
C ARG A 166 17.82 21.72 -9.92
N PHE A 167 16.65 22.34 -9.78
CA PHE A 167 16.11 23.26 -10.80
C PHE A 167 16.43 24.74 -10.55
N LYS A 168 16.60 25.52 -11.62
CA LYS A 168 17.10 26.90 -11.54
C LYS A 168 16.08 27.99 -11.26
N SER A 169 14.83 27.73 -11.58
CA SER A 169 13.75 28.70 -11.47
C SER A 169 12.59 28.11 -10.67
N ALA A 170 11.95 28.96 -9.87
CA ALA A 170 10.67 28.71 -9.23
C ALA A 170 9.60 28.27 -10.26
N VAL A 171 9.59 28.91 -11.43
CA VAL A 171 8.65 28.58 -12.52
C VAL A 171 8.81 27.13 -12.97
N THR A 172 10.04 26.65 -13.14
CA THR A 172 10.29 25.25 -13.55
C THR A 172 9.81 24.26 -12.49
N VAL A 173 9.97 24.60 -11.22
CA VAL A 173 9.47 23.78 -10.11
C VAL A 173 7.94 23.65 -10.16
N TYR A 174 7.22 24.74 -10.41
CA TYR A 174 5.76 24.70 -10.52
C TYR A 174 5.25 23.83 -11.66
N ILE A 175 5.92 23.86 -12.82
CA ILE A 175 5.56 23.00 -13.96
C ILE A 175 5.77 21.52 -13.62
N LEU A 176 6.79 21.19 -12.82
CA LEU A 176 7.09 19.82 -12.42
C LEU A 176 6.14 19.28 -11.35
N LEU A 177 5.54 20.14 -10.53
CA LEU A 177 4.75 19.70 -9.39
C LEU A 177 3.55 18.80 -9.81
N PRO A 178 2.73 19.16 -10.82
CA PRO A 178 1.73 18.25 -11.37
C PRO A 178 2.31 16.97 -11.99
N LEU A 179 3.45 17.07 -12.67
CA LEU A 179 4.13 15.91 -13.29
C LEU A 179 4.66 14.92 -12.25
N LEU A 180 4.94 15.36 -11.03
CA LEU A 180 5.33 14.50 -9.91
C LEU A 180 4.11 13.84 -9.25
N LEU A 181 2.96 14.51 -9.23
CA LEU A 181 1.73 14.01 -8.63
C LEU A 181 0.96 13.05 -9.54
N LEU A 182 0.95 13.31 -10.85
CA LEU A 182 0.22 12.49 -11.82
C LEU A 182 0.62 10.99 -11.75
N PRO A 183 1.91 10.61 -11.69
CA PRO A 183 2.30 9.22 -11.48
C PRO A 183 1.80 8.65 -10.14
N GLN A 184 1.79 9.45 -9.07
CA GLN A 184 1.27 9.01 -7.76
C GLN A 184 -0.23 8.72 -7.85
N MET A 185 -0.99 9.48 -8.65
CA MET A 185 -2.41 9.25 -8.85
C MET A 185 -2.67 8.03 -9.75
N LEU A 186 -1.97 7.91 -10.88
CA LEU A 186 -2.22 6.83 -11.84
C LEU A 186 -1.74 5.47 -11.34
N LEU A 187 -0.62 5.42 -10.62
CA LEU A 187 0.04 4.16 -10.23
C LEU A 187 -0.19 3.79 -8.76
N GLY A 188 -1.12 4.46 -8.09
CA GLY A 188 -1.49 4.16 -6.70
C GLY A 188 -2.44 2.97 -6.54
N GLY A 189 -2.99 2.44 -7.64
CA GLY A 189 -3.79 1.21 -7.68
C GLY A 189 -5.30 1.38 -7.47
N LEU A 190 -5.79 2.61 -7.25
CA LEU A 190 -7.23 2.89 -7.17
C LEU A 190 -7.83 3.30 -8.52
N ILE A 191 -7.24 4.30 -9.20
CA ILE A 191 -7.77 4.84 -10.47
C ILE A 191 -7.59 3.83 -11.61
N ILE A 192 -6.43 3.17 -11.64
CA ILE A 192 -6.12 2.10 -12.59
C ILE A 192 -5.77 0.86 -11.78
N ALA A 193 -6.54 -0.21 -11.95
CA ALA A 193 -6.24 -1.48 -11.31
C ALA A 193 -4.94 -2.04 -11.87
N PHE A 194 -4.08 -2.58 -11.00
CA PHE A 194 -2.79 -3.09 -11.46
C PHE A 194 -2.89 -4.29 -12.39
N ASP A 195 -3.99 -5.04 -12.33
CA ASP A 195 -4.31 -6.16 -13.20
C ASP A 195 -4.64 -5.73 -14.64
N ASP A 196 -5.07 -4.47 -14.85
CA ASP A 196 -5.42 -3.92 -16.17
C ASP A 196 -4.21 -3.28 -16.88
N LEU A 197 -3.09 -3.09 -16.18
CA LEU A 197 -1.88 -2.58 -16.79
C LEU A 197 -1.26 -3.63 -17.72
N HIS A 198 -0.63 -3.16 -18.81
CA HIS A 198 -0.03 -3.98 -19.89
C HIS A 198 0.52 -5.35 -19.44
N PRO A 199 0.34 -6.41 -20.27
CA PRO A 199 0.81 -7.76 -19.95
C PRO A 199 2.31 -7.76 -19.62
N ARG A 200 2.66 -8.29 -18.45
CA ARG A 200 4.06 -8.39 -17.96
C ARG A 200 4.54 -9.85 -18.00
N PRO A 201 5.84 -10.12 -17.82
CA PRO A 201 6.36 -11.49 -17.71
C PRO A 201 5.91 -12.18 -16.40
N PRO A 202 5.06 -13.22 -16.46
CA PRO A 202 4.45 -13.90 -15.30
C PRO A 202 5.45 -14.58 -14.34
N PRO A 203 5.04 -14.93 -13.10
CA PRO A 203 3.67 -14.89 -12.54
C PRO A 203 3.29 -13.55 -11.89
N HIS A 204 2.12 -12.97 -12.23
CA HIS A 204 1.63 -11.72 -11.60
C HIS A 204 0.55 -11.99 -10.57
N ALA A 205 0.99 -12.07 -9.32
CA ALA A 205 0.11 -11.87 -8.16
C ALA A 205 0.40 -10.53 -7.47
N HIS A 206 1.23 -9.65 -8.04
CA HIS A 206 1.79 -8.48 -7.33
C HIS A 206 1.74 -7.21 -8.20
N PRO A 207 1.74 -6.01 -7.58
CA PRO A 207 1.84 -4.74 -8.31
C PRO A 207 3.07 -4.66 -9.26
N PRO A 208 3.02 -3.81 -10.30
CA PRO A 208 4.19 -3.45 -11.09
C PRO A 208 5.34 -2.94 -10.24
N TRP A 209 6.57 -3.17 -10.72
CA TRP A 209 7.74 -2.47 -10.19
C TRP A 209 7.58 -0.93 -10.22
N ILE A 210 6.94 -0.37 -11.27
CA ILE A 210 6.67 1.09 -11.34
C ILE A 210 5.68 1.52 -10.26
N GLY A 211 4.69 0.68 -9.93
CA GLY A 211 3.77 0.93 -8.83
C GLY A 211 4.49 0.88 -7.49
N GLU A 212 5.42 -0.06 -7.31
CA GLU A 212 6.26 -0.17 -6.11
C GLU A 212 7.15 1.06 -5.87
N LEU A 213 7.41 1.89 -6.90
CA LEU A 213 8.12 3.17 -6.75
C LEU A 213 7.24 4.33 -6.25
N THR A 214 5.92 4.19 -6.29
CA THR A 214 5.01 5.26 -5.89
C THR A 214 4.66 5.18 -4.40
N ALA A 215 4.89 6.27 -3.67
CA ALA A 215 4.60 6.35 -2.25
C ALA A 215 3.09 6.24 -1.99
N SER A 216 2.28 6.79 -2.90
CA SER A 216 0.81 6.74 -2.80
C SER A 216 0.29 5.30 -2.73
N ARG A 217 0.86 4.36 -3.48
CA ARG A 217 0.50 2.94 -3.45
C ARG A 217 0.67 2.34 -2.05
N TRP A 218 1.86 2.53 -1.45
CA TRP A 218 2.18 2.00 -0.12
C TRP A 218 1.27 2.59 0.96
N ALA A 219 1.10 3.91 0.92
CA ALA A 219 0.26 4.65 1.87
C ALA A 219 -1.22 4.26 1.76
N PHE A 220 -1.76 4.18 0.53
CA PHE A 220 -3.16 3.80 0.31
C PHE A 220 -3.45 2.36 0.76
N GLU A 221 -2.61 1.40 0.36
CA GLU A 221 -2.75 0.01 0.79
C GLU A 221 -2.65 -0.11 2.32
N ALA A 222 -1.76 0.66 2.97
CA ALA A 222 -1.65 0.67 4.42
C ALA A 222 -2.95 1.08 5.11
N LEU A 223 -3.60 2.16 4.64
CA LEU A 223 -4.86 2.65 5.21
C LEU A 223 -6.02 1.70 4.96
N ALA A 224 -6.18 1.24 3.72
CA ALA A 224 -7.29 0.39 3.33
C ALA A 224 -7.27 -0.95 4.08
N VAL A 225 -6.12 -1.63 4.08
CA VAL A 225 -5.95 -2.91 4.77
C VAL A 225 -6.05 -2.74 6.28
N GLU A 226 -5.46 -1.68 6.85
CA GLU A 226 -5.49 -1.52 8.31
C GLU A 226 -6.89 -1.20 8.83
N GLN A 227 -7.67 -0.37 8.14
CA GLN A 227 -9.05 -0.11 8.54
C GLN A 227 -9.85 -1.42 8.54
N PHE A 228 -9.72 -2.23 7.48
CA PHE A 228 -10.42 -3.51 7.40
C PHE A 228 -9.97 -4.48 8.50
N GLN A 229 -8.67 -4.67 8.71
CA GLN A 229 -8.19 -5.69 9.66
C GLN A 229 -8.34 -5.28 11.13
N SER A 230 -8.26 -3.98 11.44
CA SER A 230 -8.20 -3.49 12.83
C SER A 230 -9.48 -2.85 13.34
N ASN A 231 -10.55 -2.79 12.55
CA ASN A 231 -11.83 -2.31 13.07
C ASN A 231 -12.36 -3.26 14.17
N ALA A 232 -13.20 -2.72 15.05
CA ALA A 232 -13.63 -3.43 16.26
C ALA A 232 -14.45 -4.69 15.95
N LEU A 233 -15.18 -4.72 14.83
CA LEU A 233 -15.94 -5.89 14.40
C LEU A 233 -15.02 -6.97 13.81
N GLN A 234 -14.26 -6.62 12.78
CA GLN A 234 -13.50 -7.58 11.97
C GLN A 234 -12.40 -8.29 12.76
N ARG A 235 -11.84 -7.66 13.80
CA ARG A 235 -10.81 -8.28 14.65
C ARG A 235 -11.23 -9.63 15.23
N HIS A 236 -12.51 -9.80 15.54
CA HIS A 236 -13.01 -11.06 16.08
C HIS A 236 -13.18 -12.16 15.03
N PHE A 237 -13.38 -11.79 13.77
CA PHE A 237 -13.62 -12.73 12.68
C PHE A 237 -12.41 -12.93 11.77
N LEU A 238 -11.34 -12.14 11.94
CA LEU A 238 -10.22 -12.07 11.01
C LEU A 238 -9.58 -13.44 10.73
N GLU A 239 -9.34 -14.23 11.76
CA GLU A 239 -8.71 -15.55 11.62
C GLU A 239 -9.65 -16.58 10.97
N SER A 240 -10.91 -16.62 11.42
CA SER A 240 -11.92 -17.52 10.85
C SER A 240 -12.22 -17.17 9.40
N ASP A 241 -12.39 -15.89 9.08
CA ASP A 241 -12.64 -15.40 7.72
C ASP A 241 -11.44 -15.67 6.80
N ALA A 242 -10.21 -15.53 7.29
CA ALA A 242 -9.01 -15.87 6.52
C ALA A 242 -8.95 -17.37 6.20
N THR A 243 -9.27 -18.22 7.18
CA THR A 243 -9.28 -19.68 6.99
C THR A 243 -10.43 -20.11 6.08
N LEU A 244 -11.64 -19.59 6.28
CA LEU A 244 -12.78 -19.81 5.39
C LEU A 244 -12.45 -19.39 3.96
N SER A 245 -11.87 -18.21 3.79
CA SER A 245 -11.47 -17.71 2.47
C SER A 245 -10.45 -18.63 1.77
N ARG A 246 -9.49 -19.22 2.51
CA ARG A 246 -8.55 -20.20 1.95
C ARG A 246 -9.23 -21.52 1.57
N LEU A 247 -10.14 -22.02 2.42
CA LEU A 247 -10.89 -23.25 2.18
C LEU A 247 -11.89 -23.11 1.03
N ASP A 248 -12.62 -21.99 0.98
CA ASP A 248 -13.54 -21.63 -0.09
C ASP A 248 -12.80 -21.64 -1.42
N PHE A 249 -11.71 -20.88 -1.54
CA PHE A 249 -10.90 -20.86 -2.77
C PHE A 249 -10.42 -22.25 -3.19
N ALA A 250 -9.95 -23.07 -2.24
CA ALA A 250 -9.48 -24.41 -2.56
C ALA A 250 -10.61 -25.30 -3.11
N VAL A 251 -11.80 -25.25 -2.51
CA VAL A 251 -12.94 -26.12 -2.85
C VAL A 251 -13.72 -25.62 -4.07
N THR A 252 -13.94 -24.31 -4.20
CA THR A 252 -14.81 -23.74 -5.24
C THR A 252 -14.07 -23.36 -6.51
N ASP A 253 -12.78 -22.98 -6.41
CA ASP A 253 -12.02 -22.47 -7.55
C ASP A 253 -10.86 -23.40 -7.92
N TRP A 254 -9.98 -23.73 -6.98
CA TRP A 254 -8.71 -24.39 -7.28
C TRP A 254 -8.89 -25.86 -7.66
N ILE A 255 -9.58 -26.66 -6.85
CA ILE A 255 -9.82 -28.08 -7.14
C ILE A 255 -10.64 -28.26 -8.42
N PRO A 256 -11.76 -27.54 -8.65
CA PRO A 256 -12.50 -27.62 -9.90
C PRO A 256 -11.66 -27.25 -11.12
N ALA A 257 -10.81 -26.22 -11.02
CA ALA A 257 -9.89 -25.86 -12.10
C ALA A 257 -8.90 -27.01 -12.40
N LEU A 258 -8.35 -27.67 -11.38
CA LEU A 258 -7.46 -28.82 -11.57
C LEU A 258 -8.19 -30.02 -12.22
N ILE A 259 -9.42 -30.30 -11.81
CA ILE A 259 -10.26 -31.34 -12.44
C ILE A 259 -10.50 -31.02 -13.91
N GLY A 260 -10.88 -29.78 -14.24
CA GLY A 260 -11.07 -29.36 -15.64
C GLY A 260 -9.79 -29.45 -16.48
N ARG A 261 -8.61 -29.24 -15.88
CA ARG A 261 -7.32 -29.45 -16.57
C ARG A 261 -6.96 -30.92 -16.74
N LEU A 262 -7.37 -31.79 -15.82
CA LEU A 262 -7.27 -33.23 -16.00
C LEU A 262 -8.16 -33.72 -17.15
N ASP A 263 -9.37 -33.18 -17.28
CA ASP A 263 -10.26 -33.44 -18.43
C ASP A 263 -9.64 -32.98 -19.75
N ALA A 264 -8.99 -31.81 -19.75
CA ALA A 264 -8.35 -31.25 -20.94
C ALA A 264 -7.21 -32.11 -21.51
N LEU A 265 -6.62 -33.02 -20.74
CA LEU A 265 -5.59 -33.96 -21.24
C LEU A 265 -6.14 -34.95 -22.28
N TYR A 266 -7.47 -35.16 -22.31
CA TYR A 266 -8.17 -36.09 -23.21
C TYR A 266 -8.92 -35.42 -24.35
N LEU A 267 -8.85 -34.10 -24.47
CA LEU A 267 -9.41 -33.44 -25.64
C LEU A 267 -8.63 -33.88 -26.87
N ASP A 268 -9.35 -34.42 -27.86
CA ASP A 268 -8.77 -34.91 -29.12
C ASP A 268 -8.06 -33.78 -29.88
N THR A 269 -8.43 -32.53 -29.63
CA THR A 269 -7.84 -31.32 -30.20
C THR A 269 -6.51 -30.90 -29.57
N ALA A 270 -6.07 -31.52 -28.47
CA ALA A 270 -4.88 -31.09 -27.74
C ALA A 270 -3.58 -31.66 -28.34
N SER A 271 -2.63 -30.78 -28.70
CA SER A 271 -1.32 -31.19 -29.21
C SER A 271 -0.45 -31.85 -28.12
N PRO A 272 0.57 -32.67 -28.48
CA PRO A 272 1.48 -33.26 -27.50
C PRO A 272 2.15 -32.23 -26.58
N GLU A 273 2.52 -31.07 -27.13
CA GLU A 273 3.10 -29.95 -26.39
C GLU A 273 2.12 -29.34 -25.37
N GLN A 274 0.85 -29.16 -25.78
CA GLN A 274 -0.20 -28.67 -24.88
C GLN A 274 -0.46 -29.65 -23.73
N ARG A 275 -0.52 -30.96 -24.01
CA ARG A 275 -0.66 -32.00 -22.98
C ARG A 275 0.51 -31.99 -22.00
N GLN A 276 1.73 -31.78 -22.49
CA GLN A 276 2.92 -31.65 -21.66
C GLN A 276 2.88 -30.38 -20.78
N ALA A 277 2.43 -29.25 -21.33
CA ALA A 277 2.26 -28.01 -20.58
C ALA A 277 1.21 -28.14 -19.46
N ILE A 278 0.06 -28.75 -19.77
CA ILE A 278 -1.00 -29.03 -18.79
C ILE A 278 -0.48 -29.95 -17.69
N ARG A 279 0.24 -31.03 -18.04
CA ARG A 279 0.83 -31.93 -17.03
C ARG A 279 1.81 -31.19 -16.12
N ASN A 280 2.67 -30.35 -16.68
CA ASN A 280 3.64 -29.56 -15.92
C ASN A 280 2.97 -28.56 -14.98
N LEU A 281 1.82 -27.99 -15.37
CA LEU A 281 1.00 -27.16 -14.49
C LEU A 281 0.40 -28.01 -13.37
N LEU A 282 -0.25 -29.13 -13.70
CA LEU A 282 -0.91 -30.02 -12.73
C LEU A 282 0.06 -30.49 -11.63
N ILE A 283 1.26 -30.94 -11.99
CA ILE A 283 2.28 -31.37 -11.01
C ILE A 283 2.61 -30.24 -10.04
N ARG A 284 2.85 -29.03 -10.55
CA ARG A 284 3.21 -27.86 -9.73
C ARG A 284 2.08 -27.43 -8.80
N GLU A 285 0.86 -27.45 -9.29
CA GLU A 285 -0.32 -27.00 -8.56
C GLU A 285 -0.78 -28.03 -7.54
N LEU A 286 -0.75 -29.33 -7.85
CA LEU A 286 -1.03 -30.40 -6.89
C LEU A 286 -0.01 -30.39 -5.73
N ASN A 287 1.28 -30.22 -6.03
CA ASN A 287 2.30 -30.06 -4.98
C ASN A 287 2.03 -28.83 -4.11
N ALA A 288 1.66 -27.71 -4.72
CA ALA A 288 1.32 -26.49 -3.98
C ALA A 288 0.06 -26.67 -3.13
N LEU A 289 -0.95 -27.37 -3.63
CA LEU A 289 -2.19 -27.69 -2.93
C LEU A 289 -1.90 -28.55 -1.70
N GLU A 290 -1.17 -29.66 -1.85
CA GLU A 290 -0.78 -30.55 -0.74
C GLU A 290 0.01 -29.81 0.34
N ARG A 291 0.95 -28.94 -0.05
CA ARG A 291 1.72 -28.12 0.91
C ARG A 291 0.86 -27.08 1.62
N LYS A 292 -0.04 -26.41 0.91
CA LYS A 292 -0.90 -25.35 1.48
C LYS A 292 -2.01 -25.92 2.36
N THR A 293 -2.52 -27.11 2.06
CA THR A 293 -3.53 -27.80 2.89
C THR A 293 -2.91 -28.62 4.02
N GLY A 294 -1.61 -28.92 3.96
CA GLY A 294 -0.95 -29.82 4.90
C GLY A 294 -1.41 -31.28 4.77
N ARG A 295 -2.05 -31.64 3.65
CA ARG A 295 -2.60 -32.98 3.39
C ARG A 295 -1.84 -33.64 2.23
N PRO A 296 -0.78 -34.42 2.51
CA PRO A 296 -0.09 -35.17 1.47
C PRO A 296 -1.02 -36.29 0.97
N SER A 297 -1.43 -36.22 -0.29
CA SER A 297 -2.31 -37.20 -0.93
C SER A 297 -1.58 -38.13 -1.89
N GLY A 298 -0.33 -37.80 -2.24
CA GLY A 298 0.42 -38.46 -3.30
C GLY A 298 -0.04 -38.06 -4.71
N ALA A 299 -1.02 -37.16 -4.83
CA ALA A 299 -1.56 -36.73 -6.12
C ALA A 299 -0.50 -36.04 -6.98
N SER A 300 0.43 -35.28 -6.39
CA SER A 300 1.56 -34.71 -7.14
C SER A 300 2.46 -35.79 -7.72
N ALA A 301 2.70 -36.88 -6.98
CA ALA A 301 3.54 -37.99 -7.43
C ALA A 301 2.82 -38.79 -8.53
N ALA A 302 1.53 -39.07 -8.36
CA ALA A 302 0.70 -39.71 -9.37
C ALA A 302 0.64 -38.89 -10.67
N ALA A 303 0.45 -37.57 -10.59
CA ALA A 303 0.46 -36.68 -11.76
C ALA A 303 1.80 -36.66 -12.50
N SER A 304 2.93 -36.88 -11.80
CA SER A 304 4.26 -36.96 -12.41
C SER A 304 4.48 -38.24 -13.22
N ARG A 305 3.82 -39.34 -12.82
CA ARG A 305 3.87 -40.65 -13.45
C ARG A 305 2.85 -40.79 -14.58
N LEU A 306 1.82 -39.94 -14.59
CA LEU A 306 0.78 -39.94 -15.60
C LEU A 306 1.36 -39.79 -17.02
N ARG A 307 1.02 -40.75 -17.89
CA ARG A 307 1.35 -40.76 -19.32
C ARG A 307 0.04 -40.70 -20.13
N PRO A 308 -0.39 -39.52 -20.62
CA PRO A 308 -1.56 -39.45 -21.48
C PRO A 308 -1.40 -40.37 -22.70
N PRO A 309 -2.41 -41.15 -23.12
CA PRO A 309 -3.80 -41.16 -22.63
C PRO A 309 -4.11 -42.25 -21.56
N ASP A 310 -3.54 -42.18 -20.36
CA ASP A 310 -3.86 -43.06 -19.21
C ASP A 310 -5.16 -42.64 -18.46
N ARG A 311 -6.32 -43.12 -18.93
CA ARG A 311 -7.63 -42.75 -18.38
C ARG A 311 -7.78 -43.13 -16.91
N SER A 312 -7.33 -44.33 -16.54
CA SER A 312 -7.33 -44.82 -15.16
C SER A 312 -6.61 -43.87 -14.21
N GLY A 313 -5.38 -43.48 -14.53
CA GLY A 313 -4.59 -42.58 -13.68
C GLY A 313 -5.22 -41.20 -13.52
N VAL A 314 -5.96 -40.72 -14.53
CA VAL A 314 -6.70 -39.44 -14.41
C VAL A 314 -7.96 -39.60 -13.56
N ASP A 315 -8.70 -40.67 -13.69
CA ASP A 315 -9.90 -40.90 -12.88
C ASP A 315 -9.54 -41.12 -11.40
N ASP A 316 -8.40 -41.77 -11.12
CA ASP A 316 -7.84 -41.89 -9.77
C ASP A 316 -7.48 -40.52 -9.19
N LEU A 317 -6.79 -39.66 -9.97
CA LEU A 317 -6.45 -38.29 -9.55
C LEU A 317 -7.68 -37.44 -9.28
N LYS A 318 -8.70 -37.51 -10.15
CA LYS A 318 -9.98 -36.82 -9.94
C LYS A 318 -10.67 -37.32 -8.69
N SER A 319 -10.65 -38.62 -8.44
CA SER A 319 -11.24 -39.22 -7.25
C SER A 319 -10.52 -38.76 -5.98
N ALA A 320 -9.18 -38.72 -5.99
CA ALA A 320 -8.38 -38.17 -4.89
C ALA A 320 -8.68 -36.69 -4.63
N LEU A 321 -8.80 -35.86 -5.69
CA LEU A 321 -9.18 -34.45 -5.58
C LEU A 321 -10.60 -34.27 -5.01
N ARG A 322 -11.55 -35.12 -5.39
CA ARG A 322 -12.92 -35.10 -4.85
C ARG A 322 -12.97 -35.53 -3.38
N VAL A 323 -12.15 -36.50 -2.97
CA VAL A 323 -11.98 -36.87 -1.55
C VAL A 323 -11.44 -35.67 -0.77
N LEU A 324 -10.33 -35.08 -1.24
CA LEU A 324 -9.74 -33.89 -0.62
C LEU A 324 -10.74 -32.73 -0.51
N ALA A 325 -11.52 -32.47 -1.55
CA ALA A 325 -12.57 -31.44 -1.54
C ALA A 325 -13.63 -31.72 -0.46
N ARG A 326 -14.06 -32.98 -0.29
CA ARG A 326 -15.01 -33.36 0.78
C ARG A 326 -14.43 -33.12 2.17
N ASP A 327 -13.17 -33.45 2.37
CA ASP A 327 -12.48 -33.24 3.65
C ASP A 327 -12.31 -31.74 3.95
N LEU A 328 -11.89 -30.94 2.97
CA LEU A 328 -11.79 -29.49 3.10
C LEU A 328 -13.17 -28.85 3.35
N GLN A 329 -14.23 -29.37 2.72
CA GLN A 329 -15.59 -28.93 2.98
C GLN A 329 -16.06 -29.26 4.40
N ALA A 330 -15.62 -30.40 4.96
CA ALA A 330 -15.90 -30.76 6.35
C ALA A 330 -15.19 -29.80 7.33
N GLU A 331 -13.91 -29.50 7.07
CA GLU A 331 -13.16 -28.50 7.84
C GLU A 331 -13.81 -27.11 7.75
N ARG A 332 -14.19 -26.69 6.54
CA ARG A 332 -14.92 -25.43 6.31
C ARG A 332 -16.19 -25.34 7.15
N ARG A 333 -16.98 -26.42 7.23
CA ARG A 333 -18.18 -26.47 8.11
C ARG A 333 -17.81 -26.31 9.59
N ASN A 334 -16.67 -26.82 10.04
CA ASN A 334 -16.20 -26.66 11.42
C ASN A 334 -15.80 -25.21 11.69
N VAL A 335 -15.00 -24.60 10.82
CA VAL A 335 -14.57 -23.20 10.96
C VAL A 335 -15.77 -22.25 10.86
N GLN A 336 -16.74 -22.54 9.99
CA GLN A 336 -17.97 -21.75 9.89
C GLN A 336 -18.79 -21.82 11.19
N ARG A 337 -18.87 -22.99 11.82
CA ARG A 337 -19.54 -23.14 13.13
C ARG A 337 -18.85 -22.32 14.22
N GLN A 338 -17.52 -22.33 14.27
CA GLN A 338 -16.75 -21.49 15.21
C GLN A 338 -17.00 -20.00 14.95
N ARG A 339 -16.98 -19.57 13.68
CA ARG A 339 -17.28 -18.19 13.27
C ARG A 339 -18.70 -17.77 13.68
N ASN A 340 -19.68 -18.65 13.50
CA ASN A 340 -21.06 -18.39 13.88
C ASN A 340 -21.22 -18.32 15.40
N ALA A 341 -20.58 -19.19 16.16
CA ALA A 341 -20.60 -19.12 17.62
C ALA A 341 -20.08 -17.77 18.16
N ILE A 342 -19.03 -17.20 17.54
CA ILE A 342 -18.54 -15.86 17.86
C ILE A 342 -19.61 -14.80 17.56
N HIS A 343 -20.28 -14.90 16.41
CA HIS A 343 -21.36 -14.00 16.02
C HIS A 343 -22.55 -14.09 16.98
N ASP A 344 -22.99 -15.30 17.30
CA ASP A 344 -24.14 -15.57 18.18
C ASP A 344 -23.85 -15.09 19.62
N ALA A 345 -22.62 -15.28 20.11
CA ALA A 345 -22.21 -14.75 21.41
C ALA A 345 -22.27 -13.21 21.45
N MET A 346 -21.81 -12.52 20.39
CA MET A 346 -21.93 -11.06 20.31
C MET A 346 -23.38 -10.61 20.21
N LEU A 347 -24.20 -11.32 19.42
CA LEU A 347 -25.61 -11.03 19.27
C LEU A 347 -26.35 -11.17 20.61
N ALA A 348 -26.06 -12.22 21.38
CA ALA A 348 -26.61 -12.42 22.72
C ALA A 348 -26.20 -11.31 23.70
N MET A 349 -24.97 -10.80 23.60
CA MET A 349 -24.47 -9.72 24.45
C MET A 349 -25.01 -8.32 24.08
N GLN A 350 -25.22 -8.04 22.79
CA GLN A 350 -25.54 -6.69 22.30
C GLN A 350 -27.01 -6.52 21.86
N GLY A 351 -27.74 -7.62 21.64
CA GLY A 351 -29.03 -7.60 20.96
C GLY A 351 -28.92 -7.29 19.46
N GLU A 352 -30.02 -7.42 18.73
CA GLU A 352 -30.07 -7.19 17.28
C GLU A 352 -29.71 -5.75 16.89
N ASP A 353 -30.26 -4.77 17.62
CA ASP A 353 -29.99 -3.35 17.38
C ASP A 353 -28.53 -2.98 17.67
N GLY A 354 -27.96 -3.54 18.74
CA GLY A 354 -26.57 -3.34 19.11
C GLY A 354 -25.62 -3.91 18.04
N MET A 355 -25.90 -5.13 17.55
CA MET A 355 -25.12 -5.76 16.49
C MET A 355 -25.21 -4.97 15.17
N THR A 356 -26.41 -4.52 14.80
CA THR A 356 -26.62 -3.69 13.62
C THR A 356 -25.82 -2.39 13.70
N ARG A 357 -25.81 -1.75 14.87
CA ARG A 357 -25.01 -0.55 15.14
C ARG A 357 -23.51 -0.85 15.02
N LEU A 358 -23.03 -1.93 15.61
CA LEU A 358 -21.62 -2.35 15.55
C LEU A 358 -21.14 -2.51 14.10
N VAL A 359 -21.93 -3.17 13.26
CA VAL A 359 -21.63 -3.32 11.82
C VAL A 359 -21.60 -1.97 11.14
N LYS A 360 -22.65 -1.16 11.29
CA LYS A 360 -22.77 0.16 10.65
C LYS A 360 -21.69 1.16 11.08
N THR A 361 -21.16 1.04 12.29
CA THR A 361 -20.12 1.94 12.81
C THR A 361 -18.71 1.50 12.42
N HIS A 362 -18.42 0.19 12.31
CA HIS A 362 -17.05 -0.28 12.16
C HIS A 362 -16.71 -0.93 10.81
N ALA A 363 -17.71 -1.45 10.09
CA ALA A 363 -17.51 -2.15 8.83
C ALA A 363 -18.04 -1.32 7.66
N ASN A 364 -17.14 -0.91 6.76
CA ASN A 364 -17.52 -0.19 5.54
C ASN A 364 -17.60 -1.14 4.34
N ARG A 365 -18.77 -1.26 3.73
CA ARG A 365 -19.02 -2.22 2.65
C ARG A 365 -18.14 -1.99 1.43
N ALA A 366 -18.02 -0.75 0.97
CA ALA A 366 -17.23 -0.43 -0.22
C ALA A 366 -15.73 -0.73 -0.03
N LEU A 367 -15.21 -0.49 1.17
CA LEU A 367 -13.84 -0.83 1.52
C LEU A 367 -13.64 -2.35 1.63
N ILE A 368 -14.58 -3.08 2.23
CA ILE A 368 -14.56 -4.54 2.27
C ILE A 368 -14.50 -5.11 0.85
N ASP A 369 -15.37 -4.64 -0.03
CA ASP A 369 -15.42 -5.10 -1.42
C ASP A 369 -14.10 -4.81 -2.17
N LEU A 370 -13.44 -3.69 -1.88
CA LEU A 370 -12.13 -3.34 -2.44
C LEU A 370 -11.04 -4.29 -1.94
N VAL A 371 -10.83 -4.42 -0.63
CA VAL A 371 -9.71 -5.21 -0.07
C VAL A 371 -9.89 -6.71 -0.28
N ARG A 372 -11.13 -7.16 -0.48
CA ARG A 372 -11.46 -8.54 -0.83
C ARG A 372 -11.52 -8.78 -2.34
N ASN A 373 -11.37 -7.74 -3.15
CA ASN A 373 -11.45 -7.80 -4.61
C ASN A 373 -12.76 -8.46 -5.12
N ARG A 374 -13.90 -8.16 -4.48
CA ARG A 374 -15.19 -8.81 -4.76
C ARG A 374 -15.82 -8.42 -6.09
N ARG A 375 -15.34 -7.35 -6.72
CA ARG A 375 -15.82 -6.87 -8.03
C ARG A 375 -15.19 -7.63 -9.20
N GLN A 376 -14.12 -8.40 -8.95
CA GLN A 376 -13.46 -9.21 -9.98
C GLN A 376 -14.30 -10.45 -10.29
N LEU A 377 -14.67 -10.66 -11.56
CA LEU A 377 -15.50 -11.80 -11.98
C LEU A 377 -14.74 -13.13 -12.02
N ALA A 378 -13.42 -13.09 -12.24
CA ALA A 378 -12.56 -14.27 -12.31
C ALA A 378 -11.66 -14.35 -11.06
N PRO A 379 -11.98 -15.22 -10.07
CA PRO A 379 -11.19 -15.33 -8.83
C PRO A 379 -9.83 -16.02 -9.05
N LEU A 380 -9.63 -16.65 -10.21
CA LEU A 380 -8.48 -17.45 -10.57
C LEU A 380 -8.05 -17.15 -12.01
N ARG A 381 -6.76 -16.91 -12.23
CA ARG A 381 -6.15 -16.64 -13.54
C ARG A 381 -4.99 -17.58 -13.78
N GLU A 382 -4.93 -18.20 -14.97
CA GLU A 382 -3.76 -18.98 -15.37
C GLU A 382 -2.69 -18.08 -15.98
N GLN A 383 -1.44 -18.20 -15.51
CA GLN A 383 -0.32 -17.46 -16.07
C GLN A 383 1.01 -18.19 -15.90
N ALA A 384 1.78 -18.35 -16.98
CA ALA A 384 3.03 -19.14 -17.05
C ALA A 384 2.98 -20.48 -16.29
N GLY A 385 1.96 -21.28 -16.58
CA GLY A 385 1.82 -22.60 -15.99
C GLY A 385 1.54 -22.58 -14.48
N ARG A 386 0.97 -21.48 -13.96
CA ARG A 386 0.52 -21.32 -12.57
C ARG A 386 -0.92 -20.86 -12.53
N LEU A 387 -1.66 -21.31 -11.52
CA LEU A 387 -2.98 -20.78 -11.19
C LEU A 387 -2.82 -19.72 -10.10
N ILE A 388 -3.14 -18.48 -10.44
CA ILE A 388 -2.97 -17.31 -9.56
C ILE A 388 -4.32 -16.96 -8.97
N ARG A 389 -4.37 -16.89 -7.64
CA ARG A 389 -5.54 -16.43 -6.89
C ARG A 389 -5.64 -14.91 -6.91
N LEU A 390 -6.75 -14.39 -7.42
CA LEU A 390 -7.06 -12.96 -7.43
C LEU A 390 -8.11 -12.57 -6.37
N SER A 391 -8.85 -13.54 -5.84
CA SER A 391 -9.86 -13.33 -4.81
C SER A 391 -9.26 -13.09 -3.42
N ASP A 392 -9.94 -12.28 -2.61
CA ASP A 392 -9.66 -12.07 -1.19
C ASP A 392 -8.17 -11.81 -0.87
N PRO A 393 -7.48 -10.89 -1.57
CA PRO A 393 -6.04 -10.69 -1.38
C PRO A 393 -5.69 -10.37 0.09
N VAL A 394 -6.56 -9.67 0.81
CA VAL A 394 -6.39 -9.37 2.24
C VAL A 394 -6.22 -10.60 3.13
N PHE A 395 -6.72 -11.76 2.70
CA PHE A 395 -6.60 -13.04 3.39
C PHE A 395 -5.54 -13.97 2.79
N GLN A 396 -4.90 -13.57 1.69
CA GLN A 396 -3.83 -14.35 1.10
C GLN A 396 -2.55 -14.28 1.93
N ASP A 397 -1.90 -15.42 2.06
CA ASP A 397 -0.59 -15.51 2.69
C ASP A 397 0.49 -14.92 1.74
N PRO A 398 1.47 -14.17 2.28
CA PRO A 398 2.51 -13.55 1.45
C PRO A 398 3.47 -14.60 0.87
N ASP A 399 3.48 -14.74 -0.46
CA ASP A 399 4.32 -15.73 -1.15
C ASP A 399 5.80 -15.33 -1.26
N SER A 400 6.14 -14.02 -1.28
CA SER A 400 7.53 -13.55 -1.40
C SER A 400 8.21 -13.31 -0.05
N PRO A 401 9.49 -13.70 0.14
CA PRO A 401 10.25 -13.35 1.33
C PRO A 401 10.80 -11.92 1.33
N TRP A 402 10.57 -11.13 0.29
CA TRP A 402 11.10 -9.76 0.13
C TRP A 402 10.01 -8.69 0.11
N GLY A 403 8.89 -8.94 0.78
CA GLY A 403 7.80 -7.97 0.93
C GLY A 403 6.84 -7.85 -0.27
N ARG A 404 7.13 -8.50 -1.40
CA ARG A 404 6.18 -8.56 -2.53
C ARG A 404 4.99 -9.44 -2.17
N ALA A 405 3.79 -8.91 -2.33
CA ALA A 405 2.55 -9.63 -2.06
C ALA A 405 1.43 -9.01 -2.93
N PRO A 406 0.29 -9.70 -3.08
CA PRO A 406 -0.88 -9.11 -3.72
C PRO A 406 -1.22 -7.72 -3.23
N PHE A 407 -1.72 -6.90 -4.14
CA PHE A 407 -2.25 -5.60 -3.77
C PHE A 407 -3.43 -5.82 -2.82
N MET A 408 -3.45 -5.07 -1.72
CA MET A 408 -4.40 -5.26 -0.60
C MET A 408 -4.16 -6.52 0.23
N ALA A 409 -2.99 -7.18 0.09
CA ALA A 409 -2.65 -8.30 0.98
C ALA A 409 -2.62 -7.87 2.44
N GLY A 410 -3.09 -8.75 3.33
CA GLY A 410 -3.20 -8.46 4.76
C GLY A 410 -1.88 -8.50 5.53
N ALA A 411 -0.88 -9.18 4.97
CA ALA A 411 0.45 -9.30 5.53
C ALA A 411 1.50 -9.29 4.43
N LYS A 412 2.71 -8.89 4.81
CA LYS A 412 3.94 -8.95 4.00
C LYS A 412 4.97 -9.78 4.76
N ARG A 413 5.99 -10.29 4.07
CA ARG A 413 7.03 -11.13 4.70
C ARG A 413 8.42 -10.61 4.37
N ILE A 414 9.30 -10.56 5.38
CA ILE A 414 10.73 -10.30 5.24
C ILE A 414 11.47 -11.51 5.83
N GLY A 415 12.07 -12.34 4.97
CA GLY A 415 12.69 -13.60 5.39
C GLY A 415 11.69 -14.49 6.14
N PRO A 416 11.94 -14.88 7.40
CA PRO A 416 11.00 -15.66 8.22
C PRO A 416 9.91 -14.80 8.88
N PHE A 417 10.06 -13.48 8.94
CA PHE A 417 9.18 -12.61 9.71
C PHE A 417 7.94 -12.21 8.91
N ARG A 418 6.74 -12.48 9.45
CA ARG A 418 5.45 -12.00 8.93
C ARG A 418 5.11 -10.67 9.59
N LEU A 419 4.91 -9.63 8.78
CA LEU A 419 4.56 -8.29 9.23
C LEU A 419 3.17 -7.92 8.71
N ARG A 420 2.40 -7.19 9.53
CA ARG A 420 1.15 -6.58 9.07
C ARG A 420 1.45 -5.57 7.96
N THR A 421 0.59 -5.51 6.95
CA THR A 421 0.80 -4.64 5.79
C THR A 421 0.95 -3.17 6.18
N PHE A 422 0.22 -2.71 7.19
CA PHE A 422 0.38 -1.36 7.74
C PHE A 422 1.83 -1.07 8.16
N THR A 423 2.39 -1.90 9.03
CA THR A 423 3.76 -1.72 9.55
C THR A 423 4.80 -1.81 8.45
N PHE A 424 4.66 -2.79 7.55
CA PHE A 424 5.58 -2.94 6.42
C PHE A 424 5.54 -1.72 5.50
N ASN A 425 4.34 -1.30 5.09
CA ASN A 425 4.18 -0.21 4.14
C ASN A 425 4.61 1.15 4.72
N VAL A 426 4.31 1.42 6.00
CA VAL A 426 4.84 2.61 6.69
C VAL A 426 6.37 2.56 6.74
N GLY A 427 6.96 1.38 7.02
CA GLY A 427 8.41 1.18 6.97
C GLY A 427 9.00 1.50 5.59
N VAL A 428 8.36 1.05 4.51
CA VAL A 428 8.78 1.38 3.13
C VAL A 428 8.71 2.88 2.87
N LEU A 429 7.65 3.57 3.29
CA LEU A 429 7.57 5.04 3.17
C LEU A 429 8.74 5.75 3.86
N TRP A 430 9.11 5.31 5.07
CA TRP A 430 10.26 5.87 5.77
C TRP A 430 11.60 5.51 5.14
N LEU A 431 11.71 4.34 4.51
CA LEU A 431 12.86 3.98 3.69
C LEU A 431 13.00 4.90 2.46
N MET A 432 11.88 5.21 1.79
CA MET A 432 11.84 6.18 0.69
C MET A 432 12.23 7.59 1.17
N ASN A 433 11.73 8.00 2.33
CA ASN A 433 12.10 9.28 2.96
C ASN A 433 13.59 9.32 3.29
N ALA A 434 14.15 8.25 3.87
CA ALA A 434 15.57 8.16 4.17
C ALA A 434 16.42 8.23 2.88
N ALA A 435 16.00 7.56 1.81
CA ALA A 435 16.67 7.62 0.51
C ALA A 435 16.67 9.04 -0.08
N LEU A 436 15.54 9.76 -0.02
CA LEU A 436 15.45 11.15 -0.47
C LEU A 436 16.27 12.11 0.39
N ALA A 437 16.29 11.90 1.71
CA ALA A 437 17.10 12.68 2.64
C ALA A 437 18.60 12.48 2.38
N ALA A 438 19.05 11.23 2.20
CA ALA A 438 20.42 10.90 1.84
C ALA A 438 20.80 11.50 0.48
N CYS A 439 19.94 11.34 -0.53
CA CYS A 439 20.12 11.91 -1.86
C CYS A 439 20.34 13.43 -1.79
N LEU A 440 19.56 14.15 -0.98
CA LEU A 440 19.73 15.58 -0.78
C LEU A 440 21.02 15.92 -0.01
N ALA A 441 21.36 15.14 1.02
CA ALA A 441 22.54 15.39 1.84
C ALA A 441 23.87 15.18 1.08
N PHE A 442 23.92 14.22 0.15
CA PHE A 442 25.13 13.87 -0.59
C PHE A 442 25.27 14.56 -1.95
N LEU A 443 24.18 15.08 -2.54
CA LEU A 443 24.20 15.76 -3.85
C LEU A 443 23.93 17.26 -3.67
N PRO A 444 24.96 18.08 -3.34
CA PRO A 444 24.81 19.52 -3.27
C PRO A 444 24.44 20.09 -4.65
N PRO A 445 23.73 21.24 -4.70
CA PRO A 445 23.40 21.92 -5.94
C PRO A 445 24.69 22.23 -6.71
N HIS A 446 24.86 21.63 -7.89
CA HIS A 446 26.06 21.71 -8.73
C HIS A 446 26.62 23.14 -8.79
N PRO A 447 27.89 23.38 -8.42
CA PRO A 447 28.64 24.45 -9.03
C PRO A 447 28.92 23.99 -10.47
N ARG A 448 28.43 24.72 -11.48
CA ARG A 448 29.08 24.61 -12.78
C ARG A 448 30.55 24.95 -12.56
N ARG A 449 31.44 24.07 -13.01
CA ARG A 449 32.80 24.46 -13.38
C ARG A 449 32.67 25.73 -14.21
N THR A 450 33.39 26.75 -13.79
CA THR A 450 33.81 27.87 -14.62
C THR A 450 34.27 27.33 -15.98
N ALA A 451 33.43 27.51 -16.99
CA ALA A 451 33.77 27.38 -18.40
C ALA A 451 33.04 28.54 -19.08
N ASP A 452 33.50 29.73 -18.73
CA ASP A 452 33.37 30.99 -19.46
C ASP A 452 34.65 31.75 -19.05
N ILE A 453 35.75 31.40 -19.74
CA ILE A 453 36.92 32.25 -19.92
C ILE A 453 36.70 32.96 -21.25
#